data_AF-A0A8S2Q551-F1
#
_entry.id   AF-A0A8S2Q551-F1
#
_cell.length_a   1.000
_cell.length_b   1.000
_cell.length_c   1.000
_cell.angle_alpha   90.00
_cell.angle_beta   90.00
_cell.angle_gamma   90.00
#
_symmetry.space_group_name_H-M   'P 1'
#
loop_
_entity.id
_entity.type
_entity.pdbx_description
1 polymer ?
#
loop_
_entity_poly.entity_id
_entity_poly.type
_entity_poly.pdbx_seq_one_letter_code
_entity_poly.pdbx_strand_id
1 'polypeptide(L)'
;MSVSTGNEPLYPTTRDAVPRAPVPSRDGTETNIDGVFICDCGCPRDSPVLRFLSWVLVCITFPFSFCLSFKVLEKYEEAVISTSGGFFRGRNGRILWINPCVATMIKVDMRVKTFKTSPQDVLNPTDNPHNASVYAVVRSRVTDSVKSVTVMKDHQHALQLLAQARLQKVLGMQTLEEIVTRPEAIELKLLQDLNQITTSWGVEVKNVDINTIISPQSAHVSVTVEPEHSPRSGADGVDVHA
;
A
#
# COMPACT_ATOMS: atom_id res chain seq x y z
N MET A 1 61.47 -6.95 0.83
CA MET A 1 60.62 -5.80 1.21
C MET A 1 59.27 -5.97 0.53
N SER A 2 58.25 -6.21 1.34
CA SER A 2 56.79 -6.06 1.15
C SER A 2 56.10 -6.60 -0.12
N VAL A 3 55.42 -7.73 0.13
CA VAL A 3 54.18 -8.26 -0.46
C VAL A 3 53.05 -7.21 -0.48
N SER A 4 52.22 -7.20 -1.53
CA SER A 4 50.76 -6.99 -1.38
C SER A 4 50.00 -7.57 -2.56
N THR A 5 49.31 -8.65 -2.26
CA THR A 5 48.33 -9.42 -3.01
C THR A 5 47.16 -8.53 -3.47
N GLY A 6 46.73 -8.72 -4.72
CA GLY A 6 45.45 -8.20 -5.19
C GLY A 6 44.31 -8.95 -4.51
N ASN A 7 43.49 -8.24 -3.75
CA ASN A 7 42.31 -8.79 -3.10
C ASN A 7 41.07 -8.10 -3.69
N GLU A 8 40.33 -8.89 -4.45
CA GLU A 8 39.03 -8.61 -5.04
C GLU A 8 38.00 -8.44 -3.91
N PRO A 9 37.21 -7.36 -3.83
CA PRO A 9 36.15 -7.28 -2.83
C PRO A 9 35.00 -8.19 -3.26
N LEU A 10 34.97 -9.37 -2.63
CA LEU A 10 33.87 -10.32 -2.66
C LEU A 10 32.64 -9.66 -2.01
N TYR A 11 31.76 -9.05 -2.82
CA TYR A 11 30.45 -8.61 -2.33
C TYR A 11 29.64 -9.86 -1.97
N PRO A 12 29.23 -10.08 -0.71
CA PRO A 12 28.34 -11.19 -0.42
C PRO A 12 27.00 -10.89 -1.07
N THR A 13 26.67 -11.65 -2.10
CA THR A 13 25.35 -11.70 -2.72
C THR A 13 24.42 -12.47 -1.78
N THR A 14 23.98 -11.82 -0.70
CA THR A 14 22.96 -12.39 0.18
C THR A 14 21.60 -12.11 -0.44
N ARG A 15 21.27 -12.86 -1.50
CA ARG A 15 19.89 -13.07 -1.96
C ARG A 15 19.24 -14.13 -1.09
N ASP A 16 19.13 -13.87 0.20
CA ASP A 16 18.32 -14.70 1.10
C ASP A 16 17.07 -13.93 1.50
N ALA A 17 15.97 -14.33 0.86
CA ALA A 17 14.59 -14.19 1.29
C ALA A 17 14.24 -12.93 2.11
N VAL A 18 13.92 -11.83 1.41
CA VAL A 18 12.94 -10.87 1.96
C VAL A 18 11.68 -11.69 2.27
N PRO A 19 11.21 -11.76 3.53
CA PRO A 19 9.91 -12.34 3.82
C PRO A 19 8.89 -11.55 3.00
N ARG A 20 8.23 -12.21 2.05
CA ARG A 20 7.10 -11.59 1.35
C ARG A 20 6.13 -11.17 2.44
N ALA A 21 6.02 -9.85 2.67
CA ALA A 21 4.94 -9.30 3.46
C ALA A 21 3.63 -9.90 2.91
N PRO A 22 2.70 -10.32 3.77
CA PRO A 22 1.41 -10.81 3.30
C PRO A 22 0.80 -9.73 2.43
N VAL A 23 0.57 -10.05 1.16
CA VAL A 23 -0.18 -9.20 0.24
C VAL A 23 -1.51 -8.91 0.96
N PRO A 24 -1.85 -7.65 1.28
CA PRO A 24 -3.13 -7.37 1.90
C PRO A 24 -4.21 -7.94 0.99
N SER A 25 -5.07 -8.73 1.63
CA SER A 25 -6.19 -9.45 1.04
C SER A 25 -6.91 -8.59 0.03
N ARG A 26 -7.03 -9.18 -1.17
CA ARG A 26 -7.78 -8.75 -2.33
C ARG A 26 -9.21 -8.37 -1.92
N ASP A 27 -9.39 -7.15 -1.45
CA ASP A 27 -10.68 -6.68 -0.96
C ASP A 27 -11.48 -6.15 -2.15
N GLY A 28 -12.30 -7.04 -2.70
CA GLY A 28 -13.70 -6.72 -3.00
C GLY A 28 -14.02 -5.72 -4.11
N THR A 29 -13.07 -5.25 -4.92
CA THR A 29 -13.41 -4.77 -6.27
C THR A 29 -13.27 -5.90 -7.29
N GLU A 30 -13.92 -7.03 -6.99
CA GLU A 30 -14.67 -7.69 -8.06
C GLU A 30 -15.74 -6.68 -8.46
N THR A 31 -15.43 -5.86 -9.46
CA THR A 31 -16.47 -5.35 -10.33
C THR A 31 -17.17 -6.60 -10.84
N ASN A 32 -18.27 -6.95 -10.18
CA ASN A 32 -19.26 -7.89 -10.64
C ASN A 32 -19.65 -7.42 -12.05
N ILE A 33 -18.93 -7.97 -13.01
CA ILE A 33 -19.21 -7.98 -14.43
C ILE A 33 -20.04 -9.24 -14.69
N ASP A 34 -21.03 -9.53 -13.84
CA ASP A 34 -22.04 -10.52 -14.19
C ASP A 34 -23.06 -9.83 -15.10
N GLY A 35 -22.92 -10.11 -16.40
CA GLY A 35 -24.05 -10.05 -17.33
C GLY A 35 -24.06 -8.95 -18.37
N VAL A 36 -22.94 -8.27 -18.66
CA VAL A 36 -22.86 -7.47 -19.90
C VAL A 36 -21.97 -8.21 -20.89
N PHE A 37 -22.62 -8.83 -21.89
CA PHE A 37 -22.00 -9.35 -23.10
C PHE A 37 -21.20 -8.22 -23.76
N ILE A 38 -19.91 -8.14 -23.45
CA ILE A 38 -18.96 -7.38 -24.25
C ILE A 38 -18.65 -8.28 -25.46
N CYS A 39 -19.17 -7.90 -26.63
CA CYS A 39 -18.62 -8.43 -27.88
C CYS A 39 -17.17 -7.95 -27.97
N ASP A 40 -16.23 -8.82 -27.60
CA ASP A 40 -14.78 -8.75 -27.93
C ASP A 40 -14.54 -8.99 -29.43
N CYS A 41 -15.36 -8.38 -30.28
CA CYS A 41 -15.10 -8.26 -31.70
C CYS A 41 -14.75 -6.79 -31.91
N GLY A 42 -13.53 -6.52 -32.42
CA GLY A 42 -12.99 -5.19 -32.68
C GLY A 42 -13.78 -4.40 -33.74
N CYS A 43 -15.06 -4.15 -33.49
CA CYS A 43 -15.92 -3.34 -34.32
C CYS A 43 -15.78 -1.86 -33.93
N PRO A 44 -15.74 -0.96 -34.92
CA PRO A 44 -15.71 0.47 -34.67
C PRO A 44 -16.93 0.86 -33.83
N ARG A 45 -16.66 1.34 -32.61
CA ARG A 45 -17.61 1.62 -31.51
C ARG A 45 -18.63 2.73 -31.82
N ASP A 46 -18.63 3.24 -33.05
CA ASP A 46 -19.34 4.44 -33.47
C ASP A 46 -20.33 4.21 -34.62
N SER A 47 -20.65 2.97 -35.00
CA SER A 47 -21.68 2.76 -36.02
C SER A 47 -23.08 3.14 -35.47
N PRO A 48 -23.82 4.05 -36.14
CA PRO A 48 -25.19 4.38 -35.72
C PRO A 48 -26.10 3.14 -35.78
N VAL A 49 -25.77 2.19 -36.64
CA VAL A 49 -26.51 0.95 -36.88
C VAL A 49 -26.55 0.07 -35.62
N LEU A 50 -25.45 -0.06 -34.88
CA LEU A 50 -25.42 -0.84 -33.64
C LEU A 50 -26.26 -0.17 -32.53
N ARG A 51 -26.26 1.17 -32.50
CA ARG A 51 -27.11 1.95 -31.56
C ARG A 51 -28.59 1.76 -31.86
N PHE A 52 -28.97 1.83 -33.15
CA PHE A 52 -30.34 1.58 -33.59
C PHE A 52 -30.77 0.13 -33.30
N LEU A 53 -29.94 -0.86 -33.62
CA LEU A 53 -30.24 -2.27 -33.34
C LEU A 53 -30.40 -2.56 -31.84
N SER A 54 -29.54 -1.94 -31.01
CA SER A 54 -29.66 -2.00 -29.55
C SER A 54 -30.96 -1.39 -29.05
N TRP A 55 -31.36 -0.22 -29.54
CA TRP A 55 -32.65 0.40 -29.20
C TRP A 55 -33.85 -0.46 -29.61
N VAL A 56 -33.81 -1.08 -30.79
CA VAL A 56 -34.86 -2.01 -31.25
C VAL A 56 -34.96 -3.23 -30.34
N LEU A 57 -33.84 -3.81 -29.93
CA LEU A 57 -33.81 -4.98 -29.05
C LEU A 57 -34.31 -4.66 -27.63
N VAL A 58 -33.99 -3.46 -27.12
CA VAL A 58 -34.53 -2.94 -25.84
C VAL A 58 -36.04 -2.69 -25.94
N CYS A 59 -36.54 -2.14 -27.05
CA CYS A 59 -37.98 -1.97 -27.29
C CYS A 59 -38.74 -3.31 -27.39
N ILE A 60 -38.12 -4.36 -27.95
CA ILE A 60 -38.71 -5.70 -28.01
C ILE A 60 -38.76 -6.35 -26.61
N THR A 61 -37.78 -6.08 -25.76
CA THR A 61 -37.64 -6.67 -24.41
C THR A 61 -38.17 -5.76 -23.29
N PHE A 62 -39.03 -4.80 -23.66
CA PHE A 62 -39.43 -3.63 -22.87
C PHE A 62 -39.79 -3.85 -21.39
N PRO A 63 -40.54 -4.89 -20.97
CA PRO A 63 -40.83 -5.07 -19.54
C PRO A 63 -39.63 -5.63 -18.76
N PHE A 64 -38.78 -6.45 -19.38
CA PHE A 64 -37.66 -7.12 -18.72
C PHE A 64 -36.41 -6.24 -18.63
N SER A 65 -36.10 -5.50 -19.70
CA SER A 65 -34.92 -4.63 -19.78
C SER A 65 -35.00 -3.44 -18.80
N PHE A 66 -36.21 -2.91 -18.57
CA PHE A 66 -36.42 -1.81 -17.64
C PHE A 66 -36.12 -2.20 -16.19
N CYS A 67 -36.44 -3.43 -15.79
CA CYS A 67 -36.22 -3.90 -14.42
C CYS A 67 -34.73 -4.09 -14.09
N LEU A 68 -33.92 -4.54 -15.07
CA LEU A 68 -32.48 -4.78 -14.91
C LEU A 68 -31.62 -3.49 -14.95
N SER A 69 -32.17 -2.39 -15.45
CA SER A 69 -31.41 -1.14 -15.66
C SER A 69 -31.34 -0.23 -14.43
N PHE A 70 -32.09 -0.55 -13.37
CA PHE A 70 -32.03 0.19 -12.11
C PHE A 70 -30.89 -0.31 -11.24
N LYS A 71 -29.85 0.51 -11.10
CA LYS A 71 -28.79 0.29 -10.11
C LYS A 71 -28.95 1.27 -8.95
N VAL A 72 -28.97 0.71 -7.74
CA VAL A 72 -29.00 1.49 -6.50
C VAL A 72 -27.55 1.78 -6.08
N LEU A 73 -27.28 3.06 -5.84
CA LEU A 73 -26.03 3.55 -5.29
C LEU A 73 -26.16 3.77 -3.80
N GLU A 74 -25.15 3.36 -3.06
CA GLU A 74 -25.07 3.68 -1.64
C GLU A 74 -24.71 5.16 -1.45
N LYS A 75 -25.05 5.75 -0.30
CA LYS A 75 -24.85 7.21 -0.08
C LYS A 75 -23.38 7.64 -0.10
N TYR A 76 -22.47 6.71 0.16
CA TYR A 76 -21.01 6.92 0.21
C TYR A 76 -20.30 6.48 -1.07
N GLU A 77 -21.03 5.85 -2.00
CA GLU A 77 -20.52 5.53 -3.33
C GLU A 77 -20.83 6.69 -4.29
N GLU A 78 -19.84 7.06 -5.08
CA GLU A 78 -20.00 7.97 -6.20
C GLU A 78 -19.83 7.21 -7.51
N ALA A 79 -20.78 7.38 -8.42
CA ALA A 79 -20.73 6.73 -9.72
C ALA A 79 -19.98 7.61 -10.71
N VAL A 80 -19.00 7.04 -11.39
CA VAL A 80 -18.37 7.64 -12.56
C VAL A 80 -18.92 6.95 -13.78
N ILE A 81 -19.63 7.70 -14.62
CA ILE A 81 -20.23 7.18 -15.85
C ILE A 81 -19.28 7.50 -17.00
N SER A 82 -18.78 6.47 -17.64
CA SER A 82 -17.98 6.56 -18.86
C SER A 82 -18.88 6.29 -20.06
N THR A 83 -19.01 7.28 -20.94
CA THR A 83 -19.69 7.14 -22.24
C THR A 83 -18.68 7.41 -23.36
N SER A 84 -19.02 7.01 -24.60
CA SER A 84 -18.14 7.20 -25.76
C SER A 84 -17.80 8.67 -26.05
N GLY A 85 -18.50 9.62 -25.42
CA GLY A 85 -18.30 11.07 -25.57
C GLY A 85 -17.74 11.80 -24.34
N GLY A 86 -17.37 11.09 -23.26
CA GLY A 86 -16.77 11.74 -22.08
C GLY A 86 -17.07 11.06 -20.74
N PHE A 87 -16.61 11.70 -19.67
CA PHE A 87 -16.80 11.27 -18.29
C PHE A 87 -17.78 12.20 -17.59
N PHE A 88 -18.81 11.62 -16.98
CA PHE A 88 -19.79 12.35 -16.20
C PHE A 88 -19.74 11.92 -14.73
N ARG A 89 -19.80 12.92 -13.84
CA ARG A 89 -19.91 12.71 -12.41
C ARG A 89 -21.36 12.34 -12.07
N GLY A 90 -21.58 11.12 -11.63
CA GLY A 90 -22.86 10.66 -11.10
C GLY A 90 -23.03 11.13 -9.66
N ARG A 91 -24.22 11.64 -9.33
CA ARG A 91 -24.52 12.12 -7.98
C ARG A 91 -24.75 10.95 -7.02
N ASN A 92 -24.17 11.03 -5.83
CA ASN A 92 -24.33 10.06 -4.75
C ASN A 92 -25.78 9.92 -4.25
N GLY A 93 -26.12 8.73 -3.76
CA GLY A 93 -27.35 8.48 -2.99
C GLY A 93 -28.67 8.58 -3.77
N ARG A 94 -28.67 8.33 -5.09
CA ARG A 94 -29.88 8.28 -5.92
C ARG A 94 -29.91 6.98 -6.72
N ILE A 95 -31.11 6.56 -7.07
CA ILE A 95 -31.32 5.51 -8.07
C ILE A 95 -30.90 6.12 -9.42
N LEU A 96 -29.95 5.48 -10.09
CA LEU A 96 -29.44 5.93 -11.37
C LEU A 96 -29.88 4.93 -12.44
N TRP A 97 -30.53 5.45 -13.48
CA TRP A 97 -30.88 4.65 -14.65
C TRP A 97 -29.74 4.73 -15.65
N ILE A 98 -29.16 3.58 -16.01
CA ILE A 98 -28.00 3.49 -16.90
C ILE A 98 -28.33 2.49 -17.99
N ASN A 99 -28.17 2.91 -19.25
CA ASN A 99 -28.28 2.00 -20.37
C ASN A 99 -26.97 1.18 -20.50
N PRO A 100 -26.99 -0.14 -20.29
CA PRO A 100 -25.79 -0.97 -20.28
C PRO A 100 -25.08 -1.06 -21.64
N CYS A 101 -25.76 -0.76 -22.76
CA CYS A 101 -25.15 -0.85 -24.09
C CYS A 101 -24.26 0.35 -24.44
N VAL A 102 -24.49 1.52 -23.85
CA VAL A 102 -23.82 2.78 -24.26
C VAL A 102 -22.90 3.32 -23.16
N ALA A 103 -23.22 3.03 -21.89
CA ALA A 103 -22.54 3.62 -20.75
C ALA A 103 -22.04 2.54 -19.79
N THR A 104 -20.80 2.69 -19.35
CA THR A 104 -20.21 1.87 -18.29
C THR A 104 -20.16 2.68 -17.00
N MET A 105 -20.54 2.05 -15.90
CA MET A 105 -20.56 2.66 -14.57
C MET A 105 -19.43 2.10 -13.73
N ILE A 106 -18.62 2.98 -13.15
CA ILE A 106 -17.59 2.64 -12.17
C ILE A 106 -18.04 3.24 -10.83
N LYS A 107 -18.11 2.41 -9.79
CA LYS A 107 -18.40 2.85 -8.43
C LYS A 107 -17.09 3.19 -7.73
N VAL A 108 -17.02 4.38 -7.15
CA VAL A 108 -15.87 4.84 -6.37
C VAL A 108 -16.33 5.09 -4.94
N ASP A 109 -15.64 4.46 -3.99
CA ASP A 109 -15.88 4.69 -2.57
C ASP A 109 -15.17 5.97 -2.10
N MET A 110 -15.94 6.89 -1.53
CA MET A 110 -15.45 8.17 -1.02
C MET A 110 -15.02 8.13 0.46
N ARG A 111 -15.09 6.95 1.10
CA ARG A 111 -14.67 6.75 2.49
C ARG A 111 -13.15 6.89 2.65
N VAL A 112 -12.75 7.13 3.90
CA VAL A 112 -11.35 7.12 4.28
C VAL A 112 -10.85 5.69 4.27
N LYS A 113 -9.85 5.41 3.43
CA LYS A 113 -9.13 4.15 3.36
C LYS A 113 -7.77 4.29 4.03
N THR A 114 -7.39 3.24 4.74
CA THR A 114 -6.11 3.18 5.46
C THR A 114 -5.26 2.09 4.82
N PHE A 115 -4.02 2.43 4.52
CA PHE A 115 -3.02 1.45 4.10
C PHE A 115 -1.71 1.70 4.84
N LYS A 116 -0.91 0.64 4.97
CA LYS A 116 0.41 0.70 5.59
C LYS A 116 1.47 0.72 4.49
N THR A 117 2.52 1.50 4.68
CA THR A 117 3.70 1.45 3.79
C THR A 117 4.55 0.23 4.13
N SER A 118 5.39 -0.21 3.18
CA SER A 118 6.41 -1.23 3.48
C SER A 118 7.35 -0.73 4.58
N PRO A 119 7.66 -1.55 5.60
CA PRO A 119 8.67 -1.21 6.60
C PRO A 119 10.00 -0.87 5.93
N GLN A 120 10.67 0.18 6.42
CA GLN A 120 11.99 0.61 5.98
C GLN A 120 12.95 0.52 7.15
N ASP A 121 14.13 -0.06 6.95
CA ASP A 121 15.17 -0.10 7.97
C ASP A 121 15.94 1.22 7.98
N VAL A 122 15.96 1.90 9.13
CA VAL A 122 16.74 3.12 9.31
C VAL A 122 18.11 2.74 9.84
N LEU A 123 19.12 2.83 8.98
CA LEU A 123 20.51 2.63 9.36
C LEU A 123 21.07 3.95 9.90
N ASN A 124 21.23 4.06 11.22
CA ASN A 124 21.98 5.17 11.79
C ASN A 124 23.50 4.91 11.64
N PRO A 125 24.29 5.89 11.17
CA PRO A 125 25.75 5.73 10.99
C PRO A 125 26.57 5.70 12.28
N THR A 126 26.00 6.14 13.39
CA THR A 126 26.74 6.47 14.61
C THR A 126 26.01 5.81 15.79
N ASP A 127 26.58 4.79 16.40
CA ASP A 127 26.31 4.43 17.81
C ASP A 127 25.27 3.35 18.17
N ASN A 128 24.49 2.75 17.27
CA ASN A 128 23.59 1.65 17.68
C ASN A 128 23.50 0.48 16.68
N PRO A 129 23.82 -0.77 17.07
CA PRO A 129 23.61 -1.98 16.26
C PRO A 129 22.12 -2.43 16.21
N HIS A 130 21.19 -1.59 16.68
CA HIS A 130 19.77 -1.90 16.69
C HIS A 130 19.12 -1.44 15.39
N ASN A 131 18.78 -2.41 14.55
CA ASN A 131 17.95 -2.17 13.37
C ASN A 131 16.54 -1.78 13.85
N ALA A 132 16.24 -0.48 13.78
CA ALA A 132 14.89 0.03 13.93
C ALA A 132 14.25 0.12 12.54
N SER A 133 13.14 -0.58 12.35
CA SER A 133 12.35 -0.42 11.14
C SER A 133 11.22 0.57 11.39
N VAL A 134 11.01 1.50 10.46
CA VAL A 134 9.96 2.51 10.54
C VAL A 134 8.96 2.24 9.42
N TYR A 135 7.67 2.35 9.75
CA TYR A 135 6.59 2.34 8.76
C TYR A 135 5.61 3.45 9.05
N ALA A 136 4.85 3.84 8.02
CA ALA A 136 3.82 4.85 8.13
C ALA A 136 2.44 4.25 7.82
N VAL A 137 1.43 4.72 8.55
CA VAL A 137 0.02 4.43 8.31
C VAL A 137 -0.62 5.66 7.70
N VAL A 138 -1.03 5.57 6.45
CA VAL A 138 -1.59 6.71 5.70
C VAL A 138 -3.09 6.53 5.58
N ARG A 139 -3.84 7.54 6.04
CA ARG A 139 -5.30 7.63 5.86
C ARG A 139 -5.59 8.57 4.71
N SER A 140 -6.18 8.05 3.64
CA SER A 140 -6.52 8.81 2.43
C SER A 140 -7.99 8.66 2.08
N ARG A 141 -8.55 9.65 1.36
CA ARG A 141 -9.88 9.54 0.77
C ARG A 141 -9.89 10.12 -0.63
N VAL A 142 -10.80 9.67 -1.48
CA VAL A 142 -11.05 10.30 -2.78
C VAL A 142 -11.88 11.56 -2.55
N THR A 143 -11.49 12.68 -3.17
CA THR A 143 -12.24 13.95 -3.14
C THR A 143 -12.94 14.22 -4.47
N ASP A 144 -12.32 13.80 -5.58
CA ASP A 144 -12.88 13.90 -6.92
C ASP A 144 -12.79 12.54 -7.64
N SER A 145 -13.94 11.88 -7.75
CA SER A 145 -14.08 10.55 -8.36
C SER A 145 -13.77 10.56 -9.85
N VAL A 146 -14.11 11.63 -10.57
CA VAL A 146 -13.84 11.73 -12.02
C VAL A 146 -12.34 11.82 -12.26
N LYS A 147 -11.65 12.71 -11.55
CA LYS A 147 -10.19 12.85 -11.68
C LYS A 147 -9.46 11.57 -11.28
N SER A 148 -9.88 10.93 -10.19
CA SER A 148 -9.26 9.69 -9.71
C SER A 148 -9.30 8.58 -10.76
N VAL A 149 -10.44 8.39 -11.43
CA VAL A 149 -10.59 7.35 -12.46
C VAL A 149 -9.91 7.73 -13.78
N THR A 150 -9.88 9.01 -14.15
CA THR A 150 -9.27 9.44 -15.41
C THR A 150 -7.75 9.44 -15.36
N VAL A 151 -7.15 9.84 -14.23
CA VAL A 151 -5.69 9.97 -14.12
C VAL A 151 -5.01 8.61 -13.95
N MET A 152 -5.60 7.70 -13.17
CA MET A 152 -4.93 6.46 -12.83
C MET A 152 -5.90 5.32 -12.51
N LYS A 153 -5.57 4.11 -12.99
CA LYS A 153 -6.40 2.91 -12.76
C LYS A 153 -6.43 2.48 -11.29
N ASP A 154 -5.28 2.46 -10.63
CA ASP A 154 -5.14 2.10 -9.21
C ASP A 154 -4.39 3.19 -8.45
N HIS A 155 -5.16 4.08 -7.82
CA HIS A 155 -4.63 5.18 -7.03
C HIS A 155 -4.11 4.71 -5.66
N GLN A 156 -4.60 3.59 -5.12
CA GLN A 156 -4.17 3.10 -3.80
C GLN A 156 -2.75 2.52 -3.88
N HIS A 157 -2.47 1.70 -4.89
CA HIS A 157 -1.14 1.13 -5.10
C HIS A 157 -0.09 2.21 -5.43
N ALA A 158 -0.43 3.16 -6.31
CA ALA A 158 0.49 4.25 -6.62
C ALA A 158 0.76 5.15 -5.42
N LEU A 159 -0.25 5.40 -4.59
CA LEU A 159 -0.08 6.15 -3.36
C LEU A 159 0.80 5.40 -2.33
N GLN A 160 0.70 4.07 -2.25
CA GLN A 160 1.60 3.25 -1.42
C GLN A 160 3.06 3.41 -1.85
N LEU A 161 3.34 3.31 -3.15
CA LEU A 161 4.69 3.48 -3.69
C LEU A 161 5.22 4.90 -3.46
N LEU A 162 4.37 5.91 -3.68
CA LEU A 162 4.73 7.30 -3.43
C LEU A 162 5.03 7.54 -1.95
N ALA A 163 4.18 7.04 -1.05
CA ALA A 163 4.37 7.15 0.39
C ALA A 163 5.66 6.47 0.84
N GLN A 164 5.98 5.29 0.30
CA GLN A 164 7.24 4.61 0.59
C GLN A 164 8.46 5.43 0.15
N ALA A 165 8.47 5.93 -1.10
CA ALA A 165 9.57 6.73 -1.61
C ALA A 165 9.77 8.04 -0.82
N ARG A 166 8.66 8.69 -0.42
CA ARG A 166 8.71 9.91 0.40
C ARG A 166 9.16 9.64 1.81
N LEU A 167 8.68 8.56 2.42
CA LEU A 167 9.13 8.13 3.74
C LEU A 167 10.64 7.86 3.72
N GLN A 168 11.14 7.09 2.76
CA GLN A 168 12.58 6.82 2.64
C GLN A 168 13.41 8.11 2.50
N LYS A 169 12.93 9.07 1.69
CA LYS A 169 13.60 10.37 1.54
C LYS A 169 13.64 11.17 2.84
N VAL A 170 12.54 11.19 3.60
CA VAL A 170 12.47 11.92 4.88
C VAL A 170 13.33 11.24 5.95
N LEU A 171 13.30 9.90 6.02
CA LEU A 171 14.12 9.13 6.95
C LEU A 171 15.62 9.29 6.67
N GLY A 172 16.03 9.44 5.41
CA GLY A 172 17.43 9.70 5.06
C GLY A 172 17.96 11.08 5.47
N MET A 173 17.08 12.02 5.83
CA MET A 173 17.46 13.38 6.25
C MET A 173 17.42 13.59 7.77
N GLN A 174 16.69 12.74 8.51
CA GLN A 174 16.43 12.88 9.94
C GLN A 174 17.17 11.80 10.74
N THR A 175 17.49 12.07 12.01
CA THR A 175 18.07 11.05 12.89
C THR A 175 16.98 10.23 13.58
N LEU A 176 17.29 8.99 13.96
CA LEU A 176 16.35 8.13 14.72
C LEU A 176 15.83 8.80 16.00
N GLU A 177 16.70 9.53 16.71
CA GLU A 177 16.32 10.23 17.94
C GLU A 177 15.26 11.31 17.68
N GLU A 178 15.37 12.04 16.58
CA GLU A 178 14.38 13.04 16.19
C GLU A 178 13.04 12.38 15.85
N ILE A 179 13.05 11.24 15.17
CA ILE A 179 11.85 10.48 14.82
C ILE A 179 11.10 10.01 16.08
N VAL A 180 11.84 9.58 17.10
CA VAL A 180 11.24 9.13 18.38
C VAL A 180 10.78 10.31 19.24
N THR A 181 11.52 11.42 19.24
CA THR A 181 11.23 12.56 20.13
C THR A 181 10.15 13.50 19.58
N ARG A 182 10.07 13.66 18.25
CA ARG A 182 9.18 14.63 17.58
C ARG A 182 8.52 14.03 16.32
N PRO A 183 7.66 13.01 16.45
CA PRO A 183 6.98 12.41 15.31
C PRO A 183 6.08 13.41 14.57
N GLU A 184 5.40 14.32 15.28
CA GLU A 184 4.43 15.27 14.71
C GLU A 184 5.03 16.17 13.62
N ALA A 185 6.28 16.63 13.80
CA ALA A 185 6.95 17.48 12.82
C ALA A 185 7.22 16.74 11.50
N ILE A 186 7.52 15.44 11.60
CA ILE A 186 7.81 14.56 10.46
C ILE A 186 6.51 14.16 9.76
N GLU A 187 5.47 13.84 10.53
CA GLU A 187 4.13 13.54 10.02
C GLU A 187 3.56 14.71 9.21
N LEU A 188 3.68 15.94 9.71
CA LEU A 188 3.25 17.14 8.99
C LEU A 188 4.02 17.37 7.69
N LYS A 189 5.35 17.21 7.72
CA LYS A 189 6.18 17.35 6.53
C LYS A 189 5.83 16.30 5.47
N LEU A 190 5.66 15.05 5.88
CA LEU A 190 5.28 13.95 5.00
C LEU A 190 3.87 14.14 4.42
N LEU A 191 2.92 14.63 5.23
CA LEU A 191 1.57 14.95 4.78
C LEU A 191 1.60 16.04 3.70
N GLN A 192 2.36 17.11 3.89
CA GLN A 192 2.48 18.20 2.90
C GLN A 192 3.08 17.71 1.57
N ASP A 193 4.18 16.95 1.64
CA ASP A 193 4.84 16.37 0.46
C ASP A 193 3.91 15.44 -0.33
N LEU A 194 3.10 14.62 0.37
CA LEU A 194 2.13 13.73 -0.27
C LEU A 194 0.95 14.51 -0.86
N ASN A 195 0.44 15.51 -0.14
CA ASN A 195 -0.74 16.26 -0.56
C ASN A 195 -0.49 17.09 -1.83
N GLN A 196 0.74 17.59 -2.00
CA GLN A 196 1.14 18.35 -3.19
C GLN A 196 0.92 17.56 -4.49
N ILE A 197 1.19 16.26 -4.48
CA ILE A 197 1.05 15.41 -5.67
C ILE A 197 -0.36 14.81 -5.75
N THR A 198 -0.88 14.30 -4.64
CA THR A 198 -2.16 13.57 -4.60
C THR A 198 -3.38 14.44 -4.94
N THR A 199 -3.31 15.75 -4.69
CA THR A 199 -4.35 16.70 -5.12
C THR A 199 -4.58 16.64 -6.64
N SER A 200 -3.54 16.44 -7.45
CA SER A 200 -3.66 16.31 -8.91
C SER A 200 -4.37 15.01 -9.33
N TRP A 201 -4.32 13.97 -8.49
CA TRP A 201 -4.98 12.68 -8.71
C TRP A 201 -6.43 12.66 -8.20
N GLY A 202 -6.91 13.73 -7.55
CA GLY A 202 -8.24 13.76 -6.94
C GLY A 202 -8.33 12.99 -5.62
N VAL A 203 -7.20 12.72 -4.97
CA VAL A 203 -7.10 12.03 -3.67
C VAL A 203 -6.55 13.00 -2.63
N GLU A 204 -7.12 12.99 -1.44
CA GLU A 204 -6.70 13.80 -0.30
C GLU A 204 -6.16 12.89 0.82
N VAL A 205 -4.95 13.19 1.30
CA VAL A 205 -4.39 12.52 2.48
C VAL A 205 -4.85 13.25 3.73
N LYS A 206 -5.52 12.54 4.65
CA LYS A 206 -6.08 13.11 5.89
C LYS A 206 -5.10 13.15 7.04
N ASN A 207 -4.39 12.06 7.25
CA ASN A 207 -3.40 11.95 8.30
C ASN A 207 -2.37 10.87 7.93
N VAL A 208 -1.15 11.03 8.44
CA VAL A 208 -0.07 10.05 8.37
C VAL A 208 0.41 9.83 9.80
N ASP A 209 0.34 8.60 10.30
CA ASP A 209 0.91 8.25 11.59
C ASP A 209 2.21 7.46 11.35
N ILE A 210 3.29 7.79 12.06
CA ILE A 210 4.58 7.10 11.96
C ILE A 210 4.74 6.13 13.14
N ASN A 211 5.11 4.88 12.85
CA ASN A 211 5.34 3.85 13.85
C ASN A 211 6.74 3.24 13.68
N THR A 212 7.46 3.17 14.79
CA THR A 212 8.79 2.55 14.86
C THR A 212 8.70 1.18 15.52
N ILE A 213 9.27 0.17 14.88
CA ILE A 213 9.50 -1.15 15.46
C ILE A 213 10.99 -1.32 15.74
N ILE A 214 11.32 -1.56 17.00
CA ILE A 214 12.70 -1.85 17.41
C ILE A 214 12.84 -3.36 17.40
N SER A 215 13.69 -3.91 16.53
CA SER A 215 13.93 -5.35 16.48
C SER A 215 14.74 -5.76 17.72
N PRO A 216 14.26 -6.68 18.58
CA PRO A 216 14.98 -7.11 19.77
C PRO A 216 16.05 -8.15 19.42
N GLN A 217 17.01 -7.79 18.58
CA GLN A 217 18.16 -8.65 18.24
C GLN A 217 19.42 -8.22 19.00
N SER A 218 19.37 -8.17 20.33
CA SER A 218 20.55 -8.34 21.21
C SER A 218 20.20 -8.41 22.71
N ALA A 219 19.05 -8.96 23.09
CA ALA A 219 18.75 -9.25 24.50
C ALA A 219 19.29 -10.61 25.00
N HIS A 220 20.15 -11.28 24.22
CA HIS A 220 20.78 -12.55 24.60
C HIS A 220 22.30 -12.51 24.39
N VAL A 221 23.00 -11.62 25.09
CA VAL A 221 24.39 -11.87 25.48
C VAL A 221 24.51 -11.60 26.96
N SER A 222 23.94 -12.51 27.77
CA SER A 222 24.26 -12.58 29.20
C SER A 222 25.58 -13.34 29.36
N VAL A 223 26.65 -12.56 29.36
CA VAL A 223 27.89 -12.66 30.18
C VAL A 223 27.91 -13.77 31.26
N THR A 224 28.88 -14.70 31.08
CA THR A 224 29.82 -15.31 32.07
C THR A 224 29.27 -16.43 32.98
N VAL A 225 29.92 -17.60 33.15
CA VAL A 225 31.22 -17.83 33.81
C VAL A 225 32.08 -18.88 33.10
N GLU A 226 33.30 -18.48 32.72
CA GLU A 226 34.41 -19.38 32.43
C GLU A 226 34.99 -19.86 33.78
N PRO A 227 35.09 -21.17 34.07
CA PRO A 227 35.66 -21.62 35.33
C PRO A 227 37.17 -21.40 35.33
N GLU A 228 37.58 -20.37 36.09
CA GLU A 228 38.96 -20.09 36.46
C GLU A 228 39.60 -21.35 37.09
N HIS A 229 40.61 -21.86 36.40
CA HIS A 229 41.51 -22.88 36.94
C HIS A 229 42.45 -22.22 37.95
N SER A 230 42.41 -22.66 39.21
CA SER A 230 43.41 -22.31 40.23
C SER A 230 43.91 -23.58 40.95
N PRO A 231 45.21 -23.66 41.32
CA PRO A 231 45.97 -24.92 41.36
C PRO A 231 46.07 -25.60 42.74
N ARG A 232 46.57 -26.84 42.73
CA ARG A 232 46.87 -27.73 43.87
C ARG A 232 47.74 -27.12 44.97
N SER A 233 47.39 -27.36 46.23
CA SER A 233 48.24 -27.65 47.42
C SER A 233 47.29 -27.74 48.64
N GLY A 234 47.34 -28.64 49.60
CA GLY A 234 48.27 -29.66 50.04
C GLY A 234 47.58 -30.47 51.17
N ALA A 235 48.25 -31.52 51.61
CA ALA A 235 47.80 -32.58 52.52
C ALA A 235 47.13 -32.13 53.84
N ASP A 236 46.21 -32.95 54.35
CA ASP A 236 46.32 -33.62 55.67
C ASP A 236 45.06 -34.46 55.98
N GLY A 237 45.25 -35.62 56.62
CA GLY A 237 44.19 -36.27 57.40
C GLY A 237 43.82 -37.71 57.03
N VAL A 238 44.65 -38.63 57.50
CA VAL A 238 44.45 -40.08 57.58
C VAL A 238 43.32 -40.44 58.59
N ASP A 239 42.71 -41.62 58.39
CA ASP A 239 42.19 -42.59 59.39
C ASP A 239 40.68 -42.96 59.55
N VAL A 240 40.45 -44.27 59.29
CA VAL A 240 39.58 -45.33 59.88
C VAL A 240 38.03 -45.21 59.95
N HIS A 241 37.31 -46.09 59.23
CA HIS A 241 36.55 -47.25 59.76
C HIS A 241 35.50 -47.80 58.77
N ALA A 242 35.48 -49.14 58.70
CA ALA A 242 34.45 -50.09 58.24
C ALA A 242 34.82 -50.88 56.96
#